data_AF-A0A4U3AK42-F1
#
_entry.id   AF-A0A4U3AK42-F1
#
_cell.length_a   1.000
_cell.length_b   1.000
_cell.length_c   1.000
_cell.angle_alpha   90.00
_cell.angle_beta   90.00
_cell.angle_gamma   90.00
#
_symmetry.space_group_name_H-M   'P 1'
#
loop_
_entity.id
_entity.type
_entity.pdbx_description
1 polymer ?
#
loop_
_entity_poly.entity_id
_entity_poly.type
_entity_poly.pdbx_seq_one_letter_code
_entity_poly.pdbx_strand_id
1 'polypeptide(L)'
;GQLELNVMEPVLVFNLLQSISIMNNGFRAFTDNCLKGIEANEDRLKEYVEKSVGIITAVNPHIGYEAAARVAKEAIATGQSVRELCVKNGVLSQEDLELILDPFEMTHPGIAGATLLKKN
;
A
#
# COMPACT_ATOMS: atom_id res chain seq x y z
N GLY A 1 -2.78 16.87 -42.77
CA GLY A 1 -3.14 16.52 -44.16
C GLY A 1 -3.86 17.67 -44.82
N GLN A 2 -3.86 17.72 -46.15
CA GLN A 2 -4.62 18.71 -46.94
C GLN A 2 -5.47 17.95 -47.96
N LEU A 3 -6.78 18.26 -47.98
CA LEU A 3 -7.78 17.62 -48.82
C LEU A 3 -7.70 16.08 -48.74
N GLU A 4 -7.51 15.39 -49.86
CA GLU A 4 -7.62 13.92 -49.94
C GLU A 4 -6.36 13.16 -49.45
N LEU A 5 -5.24 13.85 -49.16
CA LEU A 5 -3.97 13.19 -48.83
C LEU A 5 -3.21 13.85 -47.66
N ASN A 6 -2.62 13.04 -46.80
CA ASN A 6 -1.72 13.52 -45.76
C ASN A 6 -0.25 13.40 -46.15
N VAL A 7 0.32 14.50 -46.64
CA VAL A 7 1.74 14.59 -47.03
C VAL A 7 2.75 14.40 -45.89
N MET A 8 2.29 14.39 -44.62
CA MET A 8 3.13 14.23 -43.43
C MET A 8 3.23 12.78 -42.94
N GLU A 9 2.59 11.82 -43.62
CA GLU A 9 2.64 10.40 -43.30
C GLU A 9 4.07 9.83 -43.12
N PRO A 10 5.08 10.21 -43.92
CA PRO A 10 6.45 9.69 -43.72
C PRO A 10 7.05 10.06 -42.36
N VAL A 11 6.83 11.29 -41.88
CA VAL A 11 7.32 11.75 -40.57
C VAL A 11 6.55 11.05 -39.45
N LEU A 12 5.25 10.84 -39.63
CA LEU A 12 4.42 10.12 -38.66
C LEU A 12 4.91 8.67 -38.49
N VAL A 13 5.09 7.95 -39.59
CA VAL A 13 5.53 6.55 -39.58
C VAL A 13 6.95 6.45 -38.99
N PHE A 14 7.85 7.36 -39.37
CA PHE A 14 9.20 7.39 -38.81
C PHE A 14 9.19 7.53 -37.28
N ASN A 15 8.47 8.54 -36.75
CA ASN A 15 8.41 8.77 -35.31
C ASN A 15 7.74 7.61 -34.57
N LEU A 16 6.71 7.01 -35.15
CA LEU A 16 6.03 5.85 -34.57
C LEU A 16 6.99 4.67 -34.46
N LEU A 17 7.64 4.28 -35.56
CA LEU A 17 8.57 3.14 -35.57
C LEU A 17 9.79 3.39 -34.69
N GLN A 18 10.34 4.61 -34.69
CA GLN A 18 11.42 5.00 -33.81
C GLN A 18 11.01 4.89 -32.33
N SER A 19 9.83 5.37 -31.97
CA SER A 19 9.32 5.30 -30.59
C SER A 19 9.11 3.86 -30.14
N ILE A 20 8.54 3.00 -31.00
CA ILE A 20 8.38 1.56 -30.73
C ILE A 20 9.75 0.90 -30.50
N SER A 21 10.74 1.22 -31.33
CA SER A 21 12.09 0.68 -31.18
C SER A 21 12.74 1.10 -29.85
N ILE A 22 12.64 2.39 -29.51
CA ILE A 22 13.16 2.93 -28.25
C ILE A 22 12.48 2.27 -27.05
N MET A 23 11.14 2.16 -27.07
CA MET A 23 10.40 1.51 -25.99
C MET A 23 10.80 0.04 -25.81
N ASN A 24 10.91 -0.72 -26.90
CA ASN A 24 11.33 -2.11 -26.83
C ASN A 24 12.72 -2.26 -26.21
N ASN A 25 13.68 -1.43 -26.62
CA ASN A 25 15.02 -1.45 -26.06
C ASN A 25 15.03 -0.99 -24.60
N GLY A 26 14.27 0.06 -24.27
CA GLY A 26 14.12 0.59 -22.92
C GLY A 26 13.54 -0.44 -21.96
N PHE A 27 12.47 -1.15 -22.36
CA PHE A 27 11.86 -2.19 -21.53
C PHE A 27 12.80 -3.38 -21.31
N ARG A 28 13.55 -3.81 -22.33
CA ARG A 28 14.56 -4.87 -22.18
C ARG A 28 15.66 -4.45 -21.21
N ALA A 29 16.25 -3.28 -21.44
CA ALA A 29 17.32 -2.76 -20.58
C ALA A 29 16.86 -2.57 -19.13
N PHE A 30 15.65 -2.02 -18.91
CA PHE A 30 15.08 -1.88 -17.57
C PHE A 30 14.82 -3.23 -16.91
N THR A 31 14.31 -4.21 -17.67
CA THR A 31 14.04 -5.55 -17.15
C THR A 31 15.32 -6.24 -16.71
N ASP A 32 16.35 -6.21 -17.56
CA ASP A 32 17.60 -6.95 -17.34
C ASP A 32 18.49 -6.29 -16.29
N ASN A 33 18.55 -4.95 -16.26
CA ASN A 33 19.49 -4.22 -15.40
C ASN A 33 18.87 -3.66 -14.11
N CYS A 34 17.56 -3.72 -13.95
CA CYS A 34 16.87 -3.22 -12.76
C CYS A 34 15.85 -4.24 -12.24
N LEU A 35 14.81 -4.54 -13.03
CA LEU A 35 13.64 -5.28 -12.55
C LEU A 35 13.98 -6.66 -11.98
N LYS A 36 14.81 -7.44 -12.68
CA LYS A 36 15.18 -8.81 -12.27
C LYS A 36 15.91 -8.89 -10.93
N GLY A 37 16.56 -7.81 -10.51
CA GLY A 37 17.35 -7.75 -9.28
C GLY A 37 16.65 -7.03 -8.13
N ILE A 38 15.38 -6.65 -8.27
CA ILE A 38 14.65 -5.97 -7.20
C ILE A 38 14.37 -6.97 -6.08
N GLU A 39 14.91 -6.67 -4.89
CA GLU A 39 14.64 -7.40 -3.65
C GLU A 39 13.98 -6.47 -2.63
N ALA A 40 13.04 -7.02 -1.84
CA ALA A 40 12.37 -6.28 -0.79
C ALA A 40 13.25 -6.21 0.47
N ASN A 41 13.36 -5.03 1.06
CA ASN A 41 13.90 -4.89 2.41
C ASN A 41 12.77 -5.15 3.41
N GLU A 42 12.56 -6.43 3.76
CA GLU A 42 11.44 -6.85 4.59
C GLU A 42 11.42 -6.18 5.97
N ASP A 43 12.57 -6.05 6.62
CA ASP A 43 12.65 -5.49 7.97
C ASP A 43 12.20 -4.03 7.99
N ARG A 44 12.67 -3.24 7.03
CA ARG A 44 12.27 -1.84 6.88
C ARG A 44 10.80 -1.70 6.50
N LEU A 45 10.28 -2.60 5.67
CA LEU A 45 8.87 -2.61 5.29
C LEU A 45 7.98 -2.93 6.49
N LYS A 46 8.35 -3.93 7.31
CA LYS A 46 7.65 -4.26 8.56
C LYS A 46 7.65 -3.07 9.52
N GLU A 47 8.79 -2.41 9.69
CA GLU A 47 8.90 -1.21 10.53
C GLU A 47 7.97 -0.08 10.06
N TYR A 48 7.86 0.15 8.74
CA TYR A 48 6.96 1.16 8.20
C TYR A 48 5.49 0.85 8.46
N VAL A 49 5.08 -0.41 8.37
CA VAL A 49 3.70 -0.82 8.69
C VAL A 49 3.42 -0.60 10.17
N GLU A 50 4.28 -1.07 11.06
CA GLU A 50 4.08 -0.95 12.52
C GLU A 50 4.08 0.51 13.00
N LYS A 51 4.86 1.39 12.36
CA LYS A 51 4.88 2.83 12.68
C LYS A 51 3.78 3.64 11.99
N SER A 52 3.05 3.05 11.04
CA SER A 52 2.02 3.76 10.31
C SER A 52 0.78 3.93 11.16
N VAL A 53 0.36 5.18 11.37
CA VAL A 53 -0.93 5.49 11.99
C VAL A 53 -2.10 4.96 11.15
N GLY A 54 -1.91 4.73 9.85
CA GLY A 54 -2.93 4.24 8.94
C GLY A 54 -3.50 2.87 9.31
N ILE A 55 -2.74 2.04 10.04
CA ILE A 55 -3.20 0.71 10.50
C ILE A 55 -4.38 0.79 11.48
N ILE A 56 -4.66 1.98 12.05
CA ILE A 56 -5.84 2.21 12.90
C ILE A 56 -7.16 1.92 12.17
N THR A 57 -7.18 2.00 10.83
CA THR A 57 -8.37 1.71 10.03
C THR A 57 -8.81 0.25 10.14
N ALA A 58 -7.87 -0.69 10.32
CA ALA A 58 -8.18 -2.10 10.58
C ALA A 58 -8.80 -2.31 11.97
N VAL A 59 -8.45 -1.46 12.94
CA VAL A 59 -8.92 -1.51 14.32
C VAL A 59 -10.32 -0.89 14.47
N ASN A 60 -10.66 0.06 13.60
CA ASN A 60 -11.89 0.85 13.69
C ASN A 60 -13.20 0.02 13.79
N PRO A 61 -13.42 -1.07 13.04
CA PRO A 61 -14.61 -1.89 13.17
C PRO A 61 -14.76 -2.60 14.52
N HIS A 62 -13.68 -2.78 15.27
CA HIS A 62 -13.66 -3.51 16.54
C HIS A 62 -13.87 -2.59 17.74
N ILE A 63 -13.41 -1.34 17.66
CA ILE A 63 -13.42 -0.40 18.80
C ILE A 63 -14.30 0.83 18.57
N GLY A 64 -14.80 1.02 17.35
CA GLY A 64 -15.58 2.18 16.93
C GLY A 64 -14.74 3.43 16.64
N TYR A 65 -15.35 4.33 15.85
CA TYR A 65 -14.66 5.51 15.30
C TYR A 65 -14.12 6.46 16.36
N GLU A 66 -14.87 6.70 17.44
CA GLU A 66 -14.44 7.65 18.46
C GLU A 66 -13.16 7.17 19.19
N ALA A 67 -13.12 5.89 19.56
CA ALA A 67 -11.95 5.30 20.21
C ALA A 67 -10.75 5.23 19.25
N ALA A 68 -10.98 4.82 18.00
CA ALA A 68 -9.94 4.79 16.97
C ALA A 68 -9.35 6.19 16.69
N ALA A 69 -10.19 7.22 16.58
CA ALA A 69 -9.74 8.59 16.37
C ALA A 69 -8.94 9.13 17.56
N ARG A 70 -9.27 8.73 18.79
CA ARG A 70 -8.53 9.10 19.99
C ARG A 70 -7.12 8.49 19.98
N VAL A 71 -7.02 7.20 19.69
CA VAL A 71 -5.74 6.49 19.57
C VAL A 71 -4.90 7.08 18.44
N ALA A 72 -5.49 7.38 17.29
CA ALA A 72 -4.76 7.99 16.16
C ALA A 72 -4.18 9.37 16.52
N LYS A 73 -4.96 10.22 17.22
CA LYS A 73 -4.46 11.53 17.69
C LYS A 73 -3.30 11.37 18.68
N GLU A 74 -3.40 10.41 19.61
CA GLU A 74 -2.33 10.13 20.57
C GLU A 74 -1.08 9.59 19.87
N ALA A 75 -1.22 8.71 18.87
CA ALA A 75 -0.11 8.16 18.09
C ALA A 75 0.67 9.27 17.36
N ILE A 76 -0.05 10.20 16.71
CA ILE A 76 0.57 11.34 16.02
C ILE A 76 1.28 12.27 17.00
N ALA A 77 0.68 12.53 18.17
CA ALA A 77 1.24 13.45 19.15
C ALA A 77 2.46 12.89 19.90
N THR A 78 2.46 11.58 20.18
CA THR A 78 3.49 10.92 21.01
C THR A 78 4.54 10.19 20.20
N GLY A 79 4.26 9.86 18.93
CA GLY A 79 5.10 9.01 18.10
C GLY A 79 5.08 7.53 18.49
N GLN A 80 4.22 7.13 19.43
CA GLN A 80 4.04 5.73 19.81
C GLN A 80 3.27 4.95 18.74
N SER A 81 3.51 3.64 18.66
CA SER A 81 2.79 2.77 17.73
C SER A 81 1.31 2.63 18.11
N VAL A 82 0.44 2.42 17.11
CA VAL A 82 -0.98 2.17 17.34
C VAL A 82 -1.16 0.92 18.21
N ARG A 83 -0.34 -0.11 18.00
CA ARG A 83 -0.34 -1.35 18.79
C ARG A 83 -0.12 -1.08 20.28
N GLU A 84 0.94 -0.34 20.62
CA GLU A 84 1.24 0.02 22.02
C GLU A 84 0.09 0.80 22.65
N LEU A 85 -0.48 1.77 21.92
CA LEU A 85 -1.55 2.62 22.43
C LEU A 85 -2.87 1.86 22.61
N CYS A 86 -3.18 0.90 21.74
CA CYS A 86 -4.37 0.06 21.89
C CYS A 86 -4.29 -0.80 23.16
N VAL A 87 -3.12 -1.39 23.46
CA VAL A 87 -2.89 -2.16 24.69
C VAL A 87 -2.89 -1.24 25.92
N LYS A 88 -2.16 -0.12 25.86
CA LYS A 88 -2.06 0.86 26.96
C LYS A 88 -3.42 1.43 27.36
N ASN A 89 -4.27 1.73 26.37
CA ASN A 89 -5.61 2.26 26.59
C ASN A 89 -6.64 1.16 26.90
N GLY A 90 -6.23 -0.11 26.97
CA GLY A 90 -7.08 -1.25 27.32
C GLY A 90 -8.21 -1.51 26.32
N VAL A 91 -8.03 -1.11 25.06
CA VAL A 91 -9.10 -1.18 24.05
C VAL A 91 -9.13 -2.54 23.37
N LEU A 92 -7.97 -3.16 23.19
CA LEU A 92 -7.80 -4.50 22.63
C LEU A 92 -6.66 -5.24 23.33
N SER A 93 -6.77 -6.57 23.40
CA SER A 93 -5.68 -7.42 23.89
C SER A 93 -4.55 -7.52 22.86
N GLN A 94 -3.37 -7.94 23.31
CA GLN A 94 -2.24 -8.18 22.41
C GLN A 94 -2.56 -9.29 21.38
N GLU A 95 -3.28 -10.33 21.80
CA GLU A 95 -3.70 -11.46 20.97
C GLU A 95 -4.68 -11.00 19.88
N ASP A 96 -5.65 -10.15 20.22
CA ASP A 96 -6.59 -9.60 19.24
C ASP A 96 -5.87 -8.69 18.22
N LEU A 97 -4.90 -7.90 18.68
CA LEU A 97 -4.11 -7.02 17.81
C LEU A 97 -3.19 -7.81 16.87
N GLU A 98 -2.67 -8.97 17.26
CA GLU A 98 -1.93 -9.85 16.36
C GLU A 98 -2.80 -10.35 15.19
N LEU A 99 -4.07 -10.68 15.46
CA LEU A 99 -5.03 -11.08 14.44
C LEU A 99 -5.51 -9.92 13.57
N ILE A 100 -5.76 -8.74 14.16
CA ILE A 100 -6.33 -7.58 13.45
C ILE A 100 -5.26 -6.84 12.64
N LEU A 101 -4.05 -6.68 13.18
CA LEU A 101 -2.96 -5.93 12.56
C LEU A 101 -2.01 -6.82 11.74
N ASP A 102 -2.41 -8.05 11.43
CA ASP A 102 -1.66 -8.88 10.50
C ASP A 102 -1.60 -8.20 9.11
N PRO A 103 -0.40 -7.94 8.56
CA PRO A 103 -0.27 -7.23 7.28
C PRO A 103 -0.93 -7.93 6.10
N PHE A 104 -0.99 -9.27 6.10
CA PHE A 104 -1.65 -10.01 5.03
C PHE A 104 -3.16 -9.91 5.15
N GLU A 105 -3.72 -10.06 6.35
CA GLU A 105 -5.16 -9.87 6.59
C GLU A 105 -5.63 -8.47 6.18
N MET A 106 -4.84 -7.43 6.47
CA MET A 106 -5.15 -6.05 6.06
C MET A 106 -5.15 -5.81 4.54
N THR A 107 -4.61 -6.75 3.74
CA THR A 107 -4.64 -6.67 2.27
C THR A 107 -5.82 -7.38 1.63
N HIS A 108 -6.65 -8.07 2.41
CA HIS A 108 -7.84 -8.76 1.91
C HIS A 108 -9.09 -7.89 2.06
N PRO A 109 -10.05 -7.98 1.12
CA PRO A 109 -11.33 -7.28 1.25
C PRO A 109 -12.11 -7.75 2.47
N GLY A 110 -12.60 -6.82 3.29
CA GLY A 110 -13.43 -7.12 4.45
C GLY A 110 -12.94 -6.46 5.73
N ILE A 111 -13.31 -7.04 6.87
CA ILE A 111 -12.84 -6.60 8.19
C ILE A 111 -11.70 -7.54 8.60
N ALA A 112 -10.50 -7.00 8.79
CA ALA A 112 -9.37 -7.76 9.33
C ALA A 112 -9.73 -8.32 10.71
N GLY A 113 -9.44 -9.59 10.96
CA GLY A 113 -9.83 -10.26 12.21
C GLY A 113 -11.35 -10.41 12.39
N ALA A 114 -12.14 -10.51 11.32
CA ALA A 114 -13.60 -10.67 11.38
C ALA A 114 -14.09 -11.85 12.25
N THR A 115 -13.23 -12.83 12.53
CA THR A 115 -13.49 -13.94 13.47
C THR A 115 -13.76 -13.43 14.89
N LEU A 116 -13.15 -12.32 15.30
CA LEU A 116 -13.33 -11.70 16.61
C LEU A 116 -14.70 -11.04 16.76
N LEU A 117 -15.25 -10.48 15.67
CA LEU A 117 -16.59 -9.89 15.67
C LEU A 117 -17.72 -10.92 15.82
N LYS A 118 -17.48 -12.16 15.40
CA LYS A 118 -18.48 -13.25 15.52
C LYS A 118 -18.52 -13.91 16.89
N LYS A 119 -17.56 -13.58 17.76
CA LYS A 119 -17.43 -14.16 19.12
C LYS A 119 -18.26 -13.43 20.19
N ASN A 120 -18.85 -12.28 19.84
CA ASN A 120 -19.66 -11.44 20.73
C ASN A 120 -21.15 -11.53 20.40
#